data_AF-A0A9D1FG88-F1
#
_entry.id   AF-A0A9D1FG88-F1
#
_cell.length_a   1.000
_cell.length_b   1.000
_cell.length_c   1.000
_cell.angle_alpha   90.00
_cell.angle_beta   90.00
_cell.angle_gamma   90.00
#
_symmetry.space_group_name_H-M   'P 1'
#
loop_
_entity.id
_entity.type
_entity.pdbx_description
1 polymer ?
#
loop_
_entity_poly.entity_id
_entity_poly.type
_entity_poly.pdbx_seq_one_letter_code
_entity_poly.pdbx_strand_id
1 'polypeptide(L)'
;MKKHLIIAGIICAATIPPTYAVTKCVKLTSSTTCNPGSNNGVADWSATCTTSGSSVFVKGISFCSNKNGNTTGTTSGTLSASGVPSENSYCWCKIVSPAISSSWVFYSSMGSSCPNGCSSMCAGTIYNNATFRKNLFSGLSD
;
A
#
# COMPACT_ATOMS: atom_id res chain seq x y z
N MET A 1 -57.73 -37.26 30.02
CA MET A 1 -58.04 -36.45 28.81
C MET A 1 -57.02 -35.32 28.71
N LYS A 2 -56.55 -35.02 27.48
CA LYS A 2 -55.60 -33.95 27.05
C LYS A 2 -54.16 -34.12 27.57
N LYS A 3 -53.21 -34.77 26.86
CA LYS A 3 -52.51 -34.38 25.62
C LYS A 3 -52.25 -32.88 25.51
N HIS A 4 -51.01 -32.44 25.75
CA HIS A 4 -50.33 -31.45 24.91
C HIS A 4 -48.81 -31.67 24.91
N LEU A 5 -48.28 -31.65 23.69
CA LEU A 5 -46.94 -31.95 23.22
C LEU A 5 -46.44 -30.62 22.62
N ILE A 6 -45.32 -30.07 23.08
CA ILE A 6 -44.67 -28.89 22.46
C ILE A 6 -43.16 -29.12 22.58
N ILE A 7 -42.56 -29.79 21.59
CA ILE A 7 -41.89 -29.24 20.39
C ILE A 7 -40.54 -28.60 20.75
N ALA A 8 -39.50 -29.28 20.27
CA ALA A 8 -38.11 -28.88 20.24
C ALA A 8 -37.93 -27.51 19.59
N GLY A 9 -37.18 -26.63 20.25
CA GLY A 9 -36.72 -25.36 19.71
C GLY A 9 -35.20 -25.30 19.75
N ILE A 10 -34.56 -25.96 18.79
CA ILE A 10 -33.15 -25.73 18.45
C ILE A 10 -33.06 -24.29 17.96
N ILE A 11 -32.63 -23.37 18.84
CA ILE A 11 -32.19 -22.05 18.42
C ILE A 11 -30.73 -22.24 18.00
N CYS A 12 -30.54 -22.69 16.75
CA CYS A 12 -29.31 -22.42 16.03
C CYS A 12 -29.19 -20.90 15.93
N ALA A 13 -28.52 -20.28 16.90
CA ALA A 13 -27.92 -18.98 16.72
C ALA A 13 -26.84 -19.15 15.66
N ALA A 14 -27.25 -19.10 14.39
CA ALA A 14 -26.34 -18.81 13.30
C ALA A 14 -25.78 -17.43 13.61
N THR A 15 -24.62 -17.40 14.25
CA THR A 15 -23.76 -16.23 14.27
C THR A 15 -23.38 -15.99 12.82
N ILE A 16 -24.21 -15.24 12.11
CA ILE A 16 -23.87 -14.68 10.81
C ILE A 16 -22.67 -13.78 11.14
N PRO A 17 -21.43 -14.14 10.74
CA PRO A 17 -20.32 -13.23 10.96
C PRO A 17 -20.68 -11.92 10.27
N PRO A 18 -20.48 -10.76 10.92
CA PRO A 18 -20.79 -9.48 10.32
C PRO A 18 -20.11 -9.40 8.96
N THR A 19 -20.88 -9.04 7.95
CA THR A 19 -20.49 -8.86 6.54
C THR A 19 -19.56 -7.65 6.33
N TYR A 20 -18.75 -7.32 7.34
CA TYR A 20 -17.89 -6.15 7.37
C TYR A 20 -16.47 -6.60 7.62
N ALA A 21 -15.62 -6.26 6.64
CA ALA A 21 -14.21 -6.62 6.55
C ALA A 21 -13.96 -8.13 6.41
N VAL A 22 -14.23 -8.65 5.20
CA VAL A 22 -13.24 -9.59 4.66
C VAL A 22 -11.97 -8.77 4.51
N THR A 23 -11.15 -8.70 5.56
CA THR A 23 -9.73 -8.40 5.44
C THR A 23 -9.20 -9.52 4.58
N LYS A 24 -9.33 -9.38 3.25
CA LYS A 24 -8.61 -10.23 2.33
C LYS A 24 -7.16 -9.85 2.57
N CYS A 25 -6.50 -10.59 3.47
CA CYS A 25 -5.05 -10.61 3.63
C CYS A 25 -4.46 -11.11 2.31
N VAL A 26 -4.52 -10.27 1.27
CA VAL A 26 -3.82 -10.54 0.03
C VAL A 26 -2.38 -10.24 0.34
N LYS A 27 -1.63 -11.32 0.55
CA LYS A 27 -0.20 -11.27 0.78
C LYS A 27 0.47 -10.72 -0.47
N LEU A 28 0.79 -9.44 -0.46
CA LEU A 28 1.62 -8.80 -1.48
C LEU A 28 3.08 -9.20 -1.22
N THR A 29 3.78 -9.65 -2.26
CA THR A 29 5.17 -10.09 -2.19
C THR A 29 5.98 -9.49 -3.34
N SER A 30 7.29 -9.74 -3.38
CA SER A 30 8.13 -9.31 -4.50
C SER A 30 7.72 -9.91 -5.85
N SER A 31 7.07 -11.08 -5.85
CA SER A 31 6.55 -11.75 -7.05
C SER A 31 5.17 -11.27 -7.48
N THR A 32 4.54 -10.38 -6.71
CA THR A 32 3.30 -9.71 -7.10
C THR A 32 3.56 -8.83 -8.30
N THR A 33 2.74 -8.98 -9.34
CA THR A 33 2.78 -8.12 -10.52
C THR A 33 1.85 -6.93 -10.29
N CYS A 34 2.34 -5.71 -10.47
CA CYS A 34 1.53 -4.51 -10.24
C CYS A 34 1.46 -3.65 -11.48
N ASN A 35 0.27 -3.36 -11.97
CA ASN A 35 0.09 -2.40 -13.05
C ASN A 35 -0.07 -0.99 -12.45
N PRO A 36 0.65 0.01 -12.96
CA PRO A 36 0.52 1.38 -12.47
C PRO A 36 -0.91 1.87 -12.72
N GLY A 37 -1.50 2.51 -11.72
CA GLY A 37 -2.79 3.19 -11.81
C GLY A 37 -2.61 4.67 -12.16
N SER A 38 -3.68 5.44 -12.02
CA SER A 38 -3.62 6.89 -12.17
C SER A 38 -2.99 7.57 -10.96
N ASN A 39 -2.31 8.69 -11.21
CA ASN A 39 -1.90 9.67 -10.23
C ASN A 39 -2.98 10.75 -10.17
N ASN A 40 -3.75 10.80 -9.07
CA ASN A 40 -4.85 11.77 -8.90
C ASN A 40 -4.37 13.11 -8.30
N GLY A 41 -3.05 13.32 -8.23
CA GLY A 41 -2.45 14.51 -7.66
C GLY A 41 -0.93 14.45 -7.67
N VAL A 42 -0.33 15.47 -7.05
CA VAL A 42 1.13 15.67 -7.01
C VAL A 42 1.81 14.64 -6.10
N ALA A 43 1.14 14.24 -5.00
CA ALA A 43 1.68 13.31 -4.01
C ALA A 43 1.11 11.88 -4.10
N ASP A 44 -0.12 11.71 -4.56
CA ASP A 44 -0.83 10.42 -4.51
C ASP A 44 -0.56 9.57 -5.75
N TRP A 45 -0.40 8.26 -5.53
CA TRP A 45 -0.25 7.29 -6.59
C TRP A 45 -1.06 6.03 -6.30
N SER A 46 -1.35 5.26 -7.35
CA SER A 46 -2.07 4.01 -7.22
C SER A 46 -1.51 2.92 -8.13
N ALA A 47 -1.82 1.67 -7.81
CA ALA A 47 -1.50 0.51 -8.64
C ALA A 47 -2.50 -0.62 -8.38
N THR A 48 -2.72 -1.47 -9.39
CA THR A 48 -3.45 -2.73 -9.21
C THR A 48 -2.44 -3.86 -9.18
N CYS A 49 -2.35 -4.54 -8.04
CA CYS A 49 -1.38 -5.60 -7.78
C CYS A 49 -2.06 -6.97 -7.75
N THR A 50 -1.61 -7.89 -8.61
CA THR A 50 -2.16 -9.24 -8.76
C THR A 50 -1.18 -10.30 -8.22
N THR A 51 -1.68 -11.14 -7.31
CA THR A 51 -0.95 -12.29 -6.77
C THR A 51 -1.84 -13.54 -6.86
N SER A 52 -1.33 -14.61 -7.47
CA SER A 52 -2.04 -15.90 -7.57
C SER A 52 -3.49 -15.77 -8.08
N GLY A 53 -3.71 -14.91 -9.09
CA GLY A 53 -5.03 -14.67 -9.68
C GLY A 53 -5.96 -13.72 -8.89
N SER A 54 -5.55 -13.25 -7.71
CA SER A 54 -6.29 -12.25 -6.93
C SER A 54 -5.68 -10.86 -7.12
N SER A 55 -6.50 -9.89 -7.50
CA SER A 55 -6.09 -8.49 -7.68
C SER A 55 -6.49 -7.64 -6.47
N VAL A 56 -5.58 -6.76 -6.06
CA VAL A 56 -5.78 -5.78 -5.01
C VAL A 56 -5.40 -4.41 -5.50
N PHE A 57 -6.27 -3.45 -5.21
CA PHE A 57 -5.99 -2.05 -5.45
C PHE A 57 -5.13 -1.50 -4.31
N VAL A 58 -3.99 -0.90 -4.68
CA VAL A 58 -3.03 -0.28 -3.77
C VAL A 58 -3.08 1.23 -3.97
N LYS A 59 -3.17 1.98 -2.88
CA LYS A 59 -2.96 3.44 -2.88
C LYS A 59 -1.71 3.74 -2.08
N GLY A 60 -0.95 4.71 -2.55
CA GLY A 60 0.20 5.22 -1.83
C GLY A 60 0.35 6.72 -1.97
N ILE A 61 1.25 7.23 -1.16
CA ILE A 61 1.68 8.62 -1.17
C ILE A 61 3.17 8.67 -1.50
N SER A 62 3.59 9.82 -1.97
CA SER A 62 4.96 10.12 -2.29
C SER A 62 5.40 11.39 -1.58
N PHE A 63 6.69 11.48 -1.27
CA PHE A 63 7.26 12.59 -0.52
C PHE A 63 8.65 12.94 -1.04
N CYS A 64 8.86 14.24 -1.24
CA CYS A 64 10.13 14.81 -1.63
C CYS A 64 10.90 15.21 -0.37
N SER A 65 11.89 14.41 -0.02
CA SER A 65 12.71 14.58 1.17
C SER A 65 14.05 15.23 0.82
N ASN A 66 14.69 15.86 1.79
CA ASN A 66 16.12 16.19 1.73
C ASN A 66 17.01 15.01 2.19
N LYS A 67 16.42 13.89 2.60
CA LYS A 67 17.12 12.67 3.00
C LYS A 67 17.41 11.78 1.80
N ASN A 68 18.69 11.56 1.51
CA ASN A 68 19.12 10.64 0.46
C ASN A 68 18.98 9.17 0.93
N GLY A 69 18.36 8.33 0.10
CA GLY A 69 18.30 6.89 0.32
C GLY A 69 19.45 6.10 -0.30
N ASN A 70 20.34 6.74 -1.07
CA ASN A 70 21.46 6.18 -1.84
C ASN A 70 21.05 5.20 -2.95
N THR A 71 20.27 4.17 -2.63
CA THR A 71 19.90 3.09 -3.54
C THR A 71 18.41 2.79 -3.49
N THR A 72 17.80 2.58 -4.66
CA THR A 72 16.37 2.26 -4.80
C THR A 72 15.99 1.07 -3.93
N GLY A 73 14.87 1.21 -3.21
CA GLY A 73 14.41 0.21 -2.24
C GLY A 73 14.88 0.46 -0.82
N THR A 74 15.82 1.38 -0.57
CA THR A 74 16.23 1.75 0.79
C THR A 74 15.02 2.21 1.60
N THR A 75 14.92 1.76 2.86
CA THR A 75 13.76 2.06 3.70
C THR A 75 14.09 3.09 4.77
N SER A 76 13.08 3.85 5.20
CA SER A 76 13.20 4.79 6.32
C SER A 76 11.88 4.93 7.06
N GLY A 77 11.92 4.91 8.40
CA GLY A 77 10.73 5.18 9.22
C GLY A 77 10.34 6.67 9.24
N THR A 78 11.34 7.55 9.13
CA THR A 78 11.17 9.01 9.19
C THR A 78 11.81 9.69 7.99
N LEU A 79 11.16 10.74 7.48
CA LEU A 79 11.68 11.61 6.44
C LEU A 79 11.68 13.04 6.96
N SER A 80 12.58 13.84 6.40
CA SER A 80 12.68 15.28 6.64
C SER A 80 12.54 16.04 5.34
N ALA A 81 12.06 17.28 5.41
CA ALA A 81 12.14 18.23 4.32
C ALA A 81 12.92 19.46 4.78
N SER A 82 13.68 20.04 3.87
CA SER A 82 14.28 21.35 4.05
C SER A 82 13.23 22.45 3.79
N GLY A 83 13.39 23.59 4.44
CA GLY A 83 12.66 24.81 4.09
C GLY A 83 13.07 25.38 2.73
N VAL A 84 14.19 24.92 2.16
CA VAL A 84 14.66 25.28 0.82
C VAL A 84 14.13 24.25 -0.19
N PRO A 85 13.18 24.61 -1.08
CA PRO A 85 12.51 23.63 -1.94
C PRO A 85 13.44 22.82 -2.85
N SER A 86 14.55 23.42 -3.31
CA SER A 86 15.54 22.75 -4.18
C SER A 86 16.30 21.62 -3.49
N GLU A 87 16.34 21.59 -2.16
CA GLU A 87 17.03 20.55 -1.39
C GLU A 87 16.15 19.30 -1.22
N ASN A 88 14.84 19.40 -1.44
CA ASN A 88 13.87 18.32 -1.34
C ASN A 88 13.84 17.49 -2.63
N SER A 89 14.98 16.92 -2.98
CA SER A 89 15.21 16.28 -4.28
C SER A 89 15.03 14.76 -4.28
N TYR A 90 14.84 14.14 -3.12
CA TYR A 90 14.81 12.68 -2.99
C TYR A 90 13.38 12.16 -2.91
N CYS A 91 13.01 11.30 -3.85
CA CYS A 91 11.66 10.75 -3.93
C CYS A 91 11.51 9.49 -3.09
N TRP A 92 10.54 9.53 -2.18
CA TRP A 92 10.19 8.43 -1.30
C TRP A 92 8.71 8.07 -1.46
N CYS A 93 8.41 6.79 -1.38
CA CYS A 93 7.07 6.25 -1.61
C CYS A 93 6.60 5.46 -0.38
N LYS A 94 5.31 5.48 -0.11
CA LYS A 94 4.69 4.73 1.01
C LYS A 94 3.31 4.25 0.61
N ILE A 95 2.93 3.03 0.99
CA ILE A 95 1.56 2.55 0.79
C ILE A 95 0.69 3.02 1.95
N VAL A 96 -0.54 3.44 1.63
CA VAL A 96 -1.56 3.83 2.61
C VAL A 96 -2.82 2.97 2.54
N SER A 97 -2.97 2.14 1.51
CA SER A 97 -4.08 1.20 1.35
C SER A 97 -3.64 0.00 0.50
N PRO A 98 -4.04 -1.25 0.82
CA PRO A 98 -5.04 -1.65 1.82
C PRO A 98 -4.57 -1.57 3.28
N ALA A 99 -3.25 -1.59 3.51
CA ALA A 99 -2.64 -1.38 4.81
C ALA A 99 -1.56 -0.30 4.69
N ILE A 100 -1.28 0.43 5.76
CA ILE A 100 -0.21 1.44 5.76
C ILE A 100 1.13 0.71 5.88
N SER A 101 2.06 0.95 4.96
CA SER A 101 3.40 0.38 5.11
C SER A 101 4.11 1.01 6.32
N SER A 102 4.85 0.23 7.10
CA SER A 102 5.57 0.73 8.27
C SER A 102 6.68 1.73 7.92
N SER A 103 7.22 1.63 6.71
CA SER A 103 8.37 2.42 6.25
C SER A 103 8.09 3.11 4.91
N TRP A 104 8.79 4.22 4.69
CA TRP A 104 9.01 4.82 3.39
C TRP A 104 10.05 4.03 2.61
N VAL A 105 9.92 3.99 1.28
CA VAL A 105 10.86 3.33 0.38
C VAL A 105 11.39 4.32 -0.64
N PHE A 106 12.70 4.45 -0.72
CA PHE A 106 13.39 5.36 -1.62
C PHE A 106 13.29 4.86 -3.07
N TYR A 107 12.94 5.77 -3.97
CA TYR A 107 13.02 5.54 -5.40
C TYR A 107 14.34 6.06 -5.99
N SER A 108 14.50 7.38 -6.07
CA SER A 108 15.68 8.03 -6.67
C SER A 108 15.83 9.49 -6.22
N SER A 109 16.98 10.09 -6.57
CA SER A 109 17.09 11.55 -6.67
C SER A 109 16.41 12.05 -7.94
N MET A 110 15.60 13.10 -7.82
CA MET A 110 14.82 13.71 -8.89
C MET A 110 15.12 15.22 -9.05
N GLY A 111 15.98 15.79 -8.21
CA GLY A 111 16.27 17.22 -8.23
C GLY A 111 15.02 18.08 -8.03
N SER A 112 14.96 19.21 -8.74
CA SER A 112 13.81 20.13 -8.74
C SER A 112 12.53 19.54 -9.32
N SER A 113 12.61 18.44 -10.06
CA SER A 113 11.45 17.75 -10.64
C SER A 113 10.71 16.85 -9.65
N CYS A 114 11.23 16.70 -8.42
CA CYS A 114 10.63 15.80 -7.43
C CYS A 114 9.13 16.08 -7.20
N PRO A 115 8.69 17.34 -6.95
CA PRO A 115 7.27 17.60 -6.68
C PRO A 115 6.37 17.12 -7.82
N ASN A 116 6.76 17.36 -9.08
CA ASN A 116 5.88 17.07 -10.23
C ASN A 116 5.93 15.61 -10.70
N GLY A 117 6.95 14.84 -10.30
CA GLY A 117 7.21 13.52 -10.85
C GLY A 117 7.19 12.37 -9.84
N CYS A 118 7.36 12.64 -8.55
CA CYS A 118 7.63 11.57 -7.57
C CYS A 118 6.49 10.55 -7.49
N SER A 119 5.22 10.99 -7.51
CA SER A 119 4.06 10.08 -7.52
C SER A 119 4.02 9.17 -8.75
N SER A 120 4.29 9.74 -9.93
CA SER A 120 4.37 8.98 -11.20
C SER A 120 5.49 7.94 -11.16
N MET A 121 6.65 8.30 -10.60
CA MET A 121 7.76 7.37 -10.46
C MET A 121 7.47 6.28 -9.43
N CYS A 122 6.78 6.57 -8.33
CA CYS A 122 6.32 5.55 -7.39
C CYS A 122 5.38 4.53 -8.08
N ALA A 123 4.40 5.01 -8.86
CA ALA A 123 3.49 4.17 -9.63
C ALA A 123 4.23 3.34 -10.68
N GLY A 124 5.14 3.92 -11.45
CA GLY A 124 5.90 3.20 -12.48
C GLY A 124 6.91 2.21 -11.90
N THR A 125 7.53 2.54 -10.77
CA THR A 125 8.58 1.71 -10.16
C THR A 125 8.01 0.47 -9.50
N ILE A 126 6.81 0.55 -8.91
CA ILE A 126 6.15 -0.64 -8.36
C ILE A 126 5.93 -1.70 -9.46
N TYR A 127 5.70 -1.32 -10.71
CA TYR A 127 5.61 -2.27 -11.83
C TYR A 127 6.98 -2.87 -12.19
N ASN A 128 7.99 -2.02 -12.39
CA ASN A 128 9.25 -2.44 -13.03
C ASN A 128 10.34 -2.94 -12.07
N ASN A 129 10.25 -2.71 -10.75
CA ASN A 129 11.35 -2.98 -9.81
C ASN A 129 10.93 -3.91 -8.66
N ALA A 130 11.41 -5.16 -8.71
CA ALA A 130 11.08 -6.19 -7.72
C ALA A 130 11.63 -5.88 -6.31
N THR A 131 12.82 -5.28 -6.21
CA THR A 131 13.42 -4.90 -4.92
C THR A 131 12.62 -3.80 -4.26
N PHE A 132 12.24 -2.78 -5.02
CA PHE A 132 11.37 -1.71 -4.56
C PHE A 132 10.03 -2.25 -4.07
N ARG A 133 9.35 -3.09 -4.87
CA ARG A 133 8.11 -3.76 -4.47
C ARG A 133 8.27 -4.55 -3.17
N LYS A 134 9.32 -5.37 -3.09
CA LYS A 134 9.60 -6.20 -1.92
C LYS A 134 9.60 -5.38 -0.64
N ASN A 135 10.35 -4.27 -0.66
CA ASN A 135 10.53 -3.41 0.52
C ASN A 135 9.30 -2.55 0.80
N LEU A 136 8.52 -2.23 -0.23
CA LEU A 136 7.27 -1.50 -0.09
C LEU A 136 6.17 -2.36 0.54
N PHE A 137 6.14 -3.66 0.22
CA PHE A 137 5.19 -4.62 0.78
C PHE A 137 5.62 -5.22 2.10
N SER A 138 6.92 -5.31 2.40
CA SER A 138 7.44 -5.94 3.62
C SER A 138 6.99 -5.26 4.91
N GLY A 139 6.51 -4.01 4.82
CA GLY A 139 6.03 -3.24 5.96
C GLY A 139 4.51 -3.17 6.10
N LEU A 140 3.73 -3.87 5.28
CA LEU A 140 2.27 -3.85 5.39
C LEU A 140 1.87 -4.63 6.65
N SER A 141 1.40 -3.92 7.67
CA SER A 141 0.82 -4.53 8.87
C SER A 141 -0.61 -5.01 8.58
N ASP A 142 -0.89 -6.28 8.84
CA ASP A 142 -2.25 -6.85 8.82
C ASP A 142 -3.18 -6.18 9.86
#